data_AF-A0A2A2T9P1-F1
#
_entry.id   AF-A0A2A2T9P1-F1
#
_cell.length_a   1.000
_cell.length_b   1.000
_cell.length_c   1.000
_cell.angle_alpha   90.00
_cell.angle_beta   90.00
_cell.angle_gamma   90.00
#
_symmetry.space_group_name_H-M   'P 1'
#
loop_
_entity.id
_entity.type
_entity.pdbx_description
1 polymer ?
#
loop_
_entity_poly.entity_id
_entity_poly.type
_entity_poly.pdbx_seq_one_letter_code
_entity_poly.pdbx_strand_id
1 'polypeptide(L)'
;MGCTRLGIPARANKNELGKVDIADISQFKPTPSEEEEHLKDRLTPVILRLVNKVIKDDKEVVLLSRKNSFPWYVNYGKNQNIPRDGTLDNFLKLIHSYLPENFRHKVTISTAHKYKGLEKKVVIILDAVADCYPLLHPDWIFTRIFGDSIERVIEEERRLFYVGLTRAVEHLLILTESNNVSPFLEELKSRQTISILNWSEYPPFVKSVQRITVRVGNQAGKGENGTYAIKDLLKAEGYRWNKTEWKAWCRTYPVQGFSIEEFFAKAMWISNADGIEVRLYDDLEIQIAVYRVEQGQWN
;
A
#
# COMPACT_ATOMS: atom_id res chain seq x y z
N MET A 1 -13.95 17.45 -43.47
CA MET A 1 -12.49 17.19 -43.42
C MET A 1 -12.04 17.23 -41.97
N GLY A 2 -12.02 16.08 -41.29
CA GLY A 2 -11.62 15.98 -39.88
C GLY A 2 -10.13 15.73 -39.80
N CYS A 3 -9.38 16.71 -39.30
CA CYS A 3 -7.95 16.59 -39.07
C CYS A 3 -7.73 15.78 -37.79
N THR A 4 -7.74 14.45 -37.88
CA THR A 4 -7.19 13.57 -36.83
C THR A 4 -5.67 13.69 -36.89
N ARG A 5 -5.12 14.73 -36.25
CA ARG A 5 -3.69 14.72 -35.86
C ARG A 5 -3.52 13.64 -34.80
N LEU A 6 -3.37 12.39 -35.25
CA LEU A 6 -2.74 11.35 -34.47
C LEU A 6 -1.37 11.91 -34.05
N GLY A 7 -1.19 12.13 -32.76
CA GLY A 7 0.09 12.57 -32.23
C GLY A 7 1.17 11.57 -32.65
N ILE A 8 2.37 12.07 -32.95
CA ILE A 8 3.51 11.20 -33.27
C ILE A 8 3.69 10.21 -32.10
N PRO A 9 3.79 8.89 -32.35
CA PRO A 9 4.07 7.91 -31.31
C PRO A 9 5.30 8.33 -30.50
N ALA A 10 5.24 8.24 -29.17
CA ALA A 10 6.41 8.59 -28.38
C ALA A 10 7.58 7.69 -28.78
N ARG A 11 8.75 8.31 -28.97
CA ARG A 11 10.00 7.61 -29.21
C ARG A 11 10.77 7.58 -27.90
N ALA A 12 11.38 6.44 -27.60
CA ALA A 12 12.23 6.32 -26.43
C ALA A 12 13.38 7.33 -26.53
N ASN A 13 13.57 8.12 -25.47
CA ASN A 13 14.68 9.06 -25.37
C ASN A 13 16.00 8.37 -24.95
N LYS A 14 15.89 7.19 -24.33
CA LYS A 14 17.00 6.33 -23.90
C LYS A 14 16.78 4.90 -24.41
N ASN A 15 17.89 4.19 -24.64
CA ASN A 15 17.87 2.78 -25.04
C ASN A 15 17.91 1.82 -23.84
N GLU A 16 18.10 2.34 -22.62
CA GLU A 16 18.06 1.55 -21.39
C GLU A 16 16.62 1.10 -21.12
N LEU A 17 16.46 -0.17 -20.75
CA LEU A 17 15.16 -0.74 -20.43
C LEU A 17 14.68 -0.19 -19.08
N GLY A 18 13.54 0.51 -19.10
CA GLY A 18 12.82 0.90 -17.89
C GLY A 18 12.12 -0.29 -17.24
N LYS A 19 11.87 -0.22 -15.94
CA LYS A 19 11.12 -1.21 -15.18
C LYS A 19 9.64 -0.81 -15.11
N VAL A 20 8.73 -1.78 -15.28
CA VAL A 20 7.29 -1.59 -15.07
C VAL A 20 6.78 -2.69 -14.16
N ASP A 21 6.20 -2.32 -13.01
CA ASP A 21 5.55 -3.28 -12.11
C ASP A 21 4.11 -2.84 -11.79
N ILE A 22 3.21 -3.82 -11.70
CA ILE A 22 1.86 -3.63 -11.17
C ILE A 22 1.89 -3.86 -9.65
N ALA A 23 1.52 -2.84 -8.89
CA ALA A 23 1.24 -2.95 -7.48
C ALA A 23 -0.26 -3.24 -7.29
N ASP A 24 -0.61 -4.47 -6.98
CA ASP A 24 -2.00 -4.84 -6.70
C ASP A 24 -2.30 -4.68 -5.21
N ILE A 25 -3.11 -3.67 -4.85
CA ILE A 25 -3.48 -3.40 -3.47
C ILE A 25 -4.28 -4.56 -2.87
N SER A 26 -5.01 -5.36 -3.65
CA SER A 26 -5.70 -6.54 -3.11
C SER A 26 -4.74 -7.58 -2.53
N GLN A 27 -3.52 -7.66 -3.07
CA GLN A 27 -2.49 -8.59 -2.62
C GLN A 27 -1.64 -8.03 -1.47
N PHE A 28 -1.74 -6.72 -1.21
CA PHE A 28 -1.04 -6.07 -0.11
C PHE A 28 -1.59 -6.54 1.24
N LYS A 29 -0.68 -7.01 2.11
CA LYS A 29 -0.99 -7.39 3.48
C LYS A 29 -0.26 -6.46 4.45
N PRO A 30 -0.96 -5.53 5.11
CA PRO A 30 -0.34 -4.69 6.13
C PRO A 30 0.15 -5.53 7.31
N THR A 31 1.17 -5.04 8.02
CA THR A 31 1.57 -5.61 9.31
C THR A 31 0.54 -5.24 10.39
N PRO A 32 0.52 -5.96 11.53
CA PRO A 32 -0.32 -5.56 12.66
C PRO A 32 -0.11 -4.11 13.12
N SER A 33 1.14 -3.62 13.12
CA SER A 33 1.42 -2.21 13.45
C SER A 33 0.81 -1.25 12.42
N GLU A 34 0.95 -1.53 11.12
CA GLU A 34 0.35 -0.70 10.06
C GLU A 34 -1.19 -0.72 10.11
N GLU A 35 -1.81 -1.86 10.43
CA GLU A 35 -3.27 -1.96 10.60
C GLU A 35 -3.79 -1.07 11.73
N GLU A 36 -3.07 -1.05 12.86
CA GLU A 36 -3.40 -0.20 14.00
C GLU A 36 -3.15 1.29 13.73
N GLU A 37 -2.04 1.61 13.05
CA GLU A 37 -1.65 3.00 12.76
C GLU A 37 -2.56 3.65 11.71
N HIS A 38 -2.87 2.94 10.63
CA HIS A 38 -3.59 3.52 9.49
C HIS A 38 -5.10 3.28 9.49
N LEU A 39 -5.64 2.42 10.37
CA LEU A 39 -7.09 2.23 10.61
C LEU A 39 -7.94 2.12 9.32
N LYS A 40 -7.87 0.97 8.64
CA LYS A 40 -8.55 0.67 7.36
C LYS A 40 -8.06 1.45 6.13
N ASP A 41 -7.24 2.49 6.29
CA ASP A 41 -6.53 3.11 5.17
C ASP A 41 -5.44 2.16 4.67
N ARG A 42 -5.65 1.60 3.48
CA ARG A 42 -4.68 0.72 2.82
C ARG A 42 -3.75 1.48 1.88
N LEU A 43 -4.16 2.67 1.42
CA LEU A 43 -3.41 3.45 0.44
C LEU A 43 -2.16 4.03 1.06
N THR A 44 -2.29 4.65 2.24
CA THR A 44 -1.14 5.25 2.96
C THR A 44 0.01 4.26 3.18
N PRO A 45 -0.17 3.09 3.83
CA PRO A 45 0.94 2.16 4.05
C PRO A 45 1.55 1.62 2.75
N VAL A 46 0.73 1.37 1.72
CA VAL A 46 1.24 0.99 0.39
C VAL A 46 2.17 2.06 -0.16
N ILE A 47 1.71 3.31 -0.21
CA ILE A 47 2.49 4.41 -0.76
C ILE A 47 3.75 4.65 0.08
N LEU A 48 3.68 4.56 1.40
CA LEU A 48 4.85 4.68 2.27
C LEU A 48 5.90 3.62 1.96
N ARG A 49 5.52 2.35 1.79
CA ARG A 49 6.46 1.28 1.43
C ARG A 49 7.10 1.49 0.05
N LEU A 50 6.30 1.83 -0.95
CA LEU A 50 6.81 2.10 -2.32
C LEU A 50 7.75 3.31 -2.32
N VAL A 51 7.34 4.42 -1.71
CA VAL A 51 8.13 5.65 -1.60
C VAL A 51 9.43 5.42 -0.84
N ASN A 52 9.39 4.67 0.27
CA ASN A 52 10.57 4.34 1.06
C ASN A 52 11.64 3.62 0.22
N LYS A 53 11.21 2.64 -0.60
CA LYS A 53 12.11 1.92 -1.49
C LYS A 53 12.78 2.86 -2.49
N VAL A 54 12.00 3.75 -3.10
CA VAL A 54 12.52 4.74 -4.06
C VAL A 54 13.50 5.72 -3.41
N ILE A 55 13.20 6.21 -2.21
CA ILE A 55 14.07 7.12 -1.46
C ILE A 55 15.39 6.44 -1.06
N LYS A 56 15.34 5.15 -0.65
CA LYS A 56 16.53 4.34 -0.33
C LYS A 56 17.45 4.15 -1.54
N ASP A 57 16.89 4.11 -2.73
CA ASP A 57 17.65 4.04 -3.98
C ASP A 57 18.12 5.44 -4.47
N ASP A 58 18.03 6.46 -3.61
CA ASP A 58 18.39 7.86 -3.87
C ASP A 58 17.66 8.49 -5.07
N LYS A 59 16.41 8.07 -5.30
CA LYS A 59 15.59 8.55 -6.41
C LYS A 59 14.45 9.45 -5.93
N GLU A 60 13.93 10.23 -6.87
CA GLU A 60 12.76 11.06 -6.68
C GLU A 60 11.55 10.43 -7.38
N VAL A 61 10.38 10.58 -6.76
CA VAL A 61 9.12 9.97 -7.19
C VAL A 61 8.02 11.01 -7.33
N VAL A 62 7.21 10.86 -8.37
CA VAL A 62 5.92 11.56 -8.48
C VAL A 62 4.78 10.55 -8.41
N LEU A 63 3.79 10.89 -7.61
CA LEU A 63 2.53 10.18 -7.48
C LEU A 63 1.52 10.84 -8.44
N LEU A 64 0.96 10.09 -9.38
CA LEU A 64 0.01 10.60 -10.36
C LEU A 64 -1.37 9.96 -10.16
N SER A 65 -2.38 10.79 -9.91
CA SER A 65 -3.79 10.37 -9.92
C SER A 65 -4.49 10.89 -11.17
N ARG A 66 -5.56 10.22 -11.60
CA ARG A 66 -6.45 10.72 -12.65
C ARG A 66 -7.06 12.07 -12.27
N LYS A 67 -7.57 12.19 -11.05
CA LYS A 67 -8.43 13.29 -10.58
C LYS A 67 -7.97 13.78 -9.20
N ASN A 68 -8.51 14.88 -8.71
CA ASN A 68 -8.13 15.39 -7.38
C ASN A 68 -8.91 14.65 -6.26
N SER A 69 -8.87 13.31 -6.28
CA SER A 69 -9.57 12.43 -5.32
C SER A 69 -9.06 11.00 -5.47
N PHE A 70 -9.17 10.20 -4.41
CA PHE A 70 -8.81 8.78 -4.45
C PHE A 70 -10.05 7.88 -4.50
N PRO A 71 -9.97 6.70 -5.14
CA PRO A 71 -11.04 5.71 -5.08
C PRO A 71 -11.05 4.92 -3.75
N TRP A 72 -9.98 4.99 -2.95
CA TRP A 72 -9.89 4.35 -1.64
C TRP A 72 -10.05 5.36 -0.49
N TYR A 73 -10.51 4.86 0.65
CA TYR A 73 -10.52 5.61 1.91
C TYR A 73 -9.10 5.93 2.38
N VAL A 74 -8.89 7.18 2.80
CA VAL A 74 -7.66 7.68 3.39
C VAL A 74 -7.95 8.21 4.79
N ASN A 75 -7.15 7.78 5.76
CA ASN A 75 -7.30 8.21 7.15
C ASN A 75 -6.38 9.40 7.44
N TYR A 76 -6.96 10.61 7.48
CA TYR A 76 -6.25 11.83 7.84
C TYR A 76 -6.18 12.07 9.37
N GLY A 77 -6.72 11.16 10.19
CA GLY A 77 -6.75 11.28 11.65
C GLY A 77 -7.73 12.32 12.20
N LYS A 78 -7.64 12.61 13.51
CA LYS A 78 -8.53 13.56 14.21
C LYS A 78 -8.19 15.04 14.01
N ASN A 79 -7.10 15.37 13.32
CA ASN A 79 -6.76 16.74 12.96
C ASN A 79 -7.61 17.20 11.76
N GLN A 80 -8.89 17.44 12.03
CA GLN A 80 -9.88 17.94 11.07
C GLN A 80 -9.67 19.40 10.65
N ASN A 81 -8.48 19.97 10.86
CA ASN A 81 -8.06 21.14 10.10
C ASN A 81 -7.52 20.65 8.76
N ILE A 82 -8.37 19.97 7.97
CA ILE A 82 -8.09 19.72 6.56
C ILE A 82 -7.95 21.12 5.95
N PRO A 83 -6.75 21.51 5.52
CA PRO A 83 -6.55 22.80 4.87
C PRO A 83 -7.52 22.92 3.70
N ARG A 84 -7.86 24.15 3.28
CA ARG A 84 -8.66 24.40 2.05
C ARG A 84 -7.98 23.89 0.75
N ASP A 85 -6.87 23.17 0.87
CA ASP A 85 -6.09 22.63 -0.23
C ASP A 85 -6.77 21.39 -0.83
N GLY A 86 -6.32 20.99 -2.02
CA GLY A 86 -6.87 19.84 -2.73
C GLY A 86 -6.61 18.51 -2.02
N THR A 87 -7.44 17.49 -2.31
CA THR A 87 -7.29 16.13 -1.78
C THR A 87 -5.89 15.56 -1.99
N LEU A 88 -5.28 15.78 -3.16
CA LEU A 88 -3.91 15.34 -3.43
C LEU A 88 -2.89 16.05 -2.53
N ASP A 89 -3.02 17.36 -2.32
CA ASP A 89 -2.10 18.13 -1.47
C ASP A 89 -2.20 17.67 0.00
N ASN A 90 -3.41 17.39 0.47
CA ASN A 90 -3.64 16.84 1.81
C ASN A 90 -3.02 15.45 1.95
N PHE A 91 -3.11 14.62 0.92
CA PHE A 91 -2.43 13.31 0.92
C PHE A 91 -0.92 13.44 0.88
N LEU A 92 -0.36 14.37 0.11
CA LEU A 92 1.08 14.62 0.12
C LEU A 92 1.56 15.06 1.50
N LYS A 93 0.82 15.96 2.17
CA LYS A 93 1.11 16.38 3.54
C LYS A 93 1.06 15.20 4.52
N LEU A 94 0.08 14.31 4.36
CA LEU A 94 0.00 13.08 5.14
C LEU A 94 1.26 12.23 4.95
N ILE A 95 1.64 11.92 3.71
CA ILE A 95 2.87 11.17 3.40
C ILE A 95 4.12 11.88 3.97
N HIS A 96 4.24 13.19 3.78
CA HIS A 96 5.35 14.00 4.31
C HIS A 96 5.43 13.98 5.84
N SER A 97 4.32 13.82 6.56
CA SER A 97 4.33 13.73 8.02
C SER A 97 5.08 12.50 8.54
N TYR A 98 5.06 11.39 7.78
CA TYR A 98 5.81 10.17 8.07
C TYR A 98 7.28 10.27 7.65
N LEU A 99 7.57 10.96 6.54
CA LEU A 99 8.93 11.07 6.02
C LEU A 99 9.82 12.02 6.85
N PRO A 100 11.13 11.69 7.01
CA PRO A 100 12.11 12.64 7.51
C PRO A 100 12.16 13.90 6.63
N GLU A 101 12.38 15.05 7.24
CA GLU A 101 12.28 16.37 6.59
C GLU A 101 13.18 16.47 5.35
N ASN A 102 14.40 15.94 5.44
CA ASN A 102 15.38 15.92 4.36
C ASN A 102 14.96 15.05 3.16
N PHE A 103 13.94 14.20 3.27
CA PHE A 103 13.46 13.37 2.16
C PHE A 103 12.12 13.83 1.57
N ARG A 104 11.41 14.76 2.22
CA ARG A 104 10.08 15.22 1.76
C ARG A 104 10.10 15.79 0.33
N HIS A 105 11.17 16.51 -0.02
CA HIS A 105 11.33 17.10 -1.35
C HIS A 105 11.45 16.06 -2.49
N LYS A 106 11.79 14.81 -2.17
CA LYS A 106 11.89 13.72 -3.16
C LYS A 106 10.54 13.16 -3.60
N VAL A 107 9.45 13.56 -2.95
CA VAL A 107 8.11 13.04 -3.20
C VAL A 107 7.19 14.19 -3.59
N THR A 108 6.61 14.10 -4.78
CA THR A 108 5.59 15.04 -5.26
C THR A 108 4.32 14.30 -5.66
N ILE A 109 3.20 15.02 -5.74
CA ILE A 109 1.92 14.48 -6.23
C ILE A 109 1.33 15.43 -7.27
N SER A 110 0.63 14.89 -8.26
CA SER A 110 -0.13 15.69 -9.21
C SER A 110 -1.23 14.87 -9.87
N THR A 111 -2.13 15.55 -10.56
CA THR A 111 -3.00 14.86 -11.52
C THR A 111 -2.23 14.57 -12.80
N ALA A 112 -2.51 13.47 -13.49
CA ALA A 112 -1.93 13.16 -14.80
C ALA A 112 -2.12 14.31 -15.82
N HIS A 113 -3.24 15.04 -15.72
CA HIS A 113 -3.52 16.23 -16.52
C HIS A 113 -2.53 17.38 -16.28
N LYS A 114 -2.36 17.78 -15.01
CA LYS A 114 -1.47 18.88 -14.63
C LYS A 114 0.01 18.53 -14.84
N TYR A 115 0.37 17.25 -14.86
CA TYR A 115 1.76 16.80 -15.01
C TYR A 115 2.21 16.62 -16.48
N LYS A 116 1.40 17.04 -17.46
CA LYS A 116 1.75 16.98 -18.89
C LYS A 116 3.05 17.76 -19.16
N GLY A 117 3.97 17.14 -19.91
CA GLY A 117 5.26 17.74 -20.29
C GLY A 117 6.35 17.66 -19.22
N LEU A 118 6.06 17.13 -18.04
CA LEU A 118 7.04 16.87 -16.97
C LEU A 118 7.37 15.38 -16.91
N GLU A 119 8.53 15.02 -16.40
CA GLU A 119 8.98 13.62 -16.24
C GLU A 119 9.62 13.43 -14.86
N LYS A 120 9.73 12.18 -14.40
CA LYS A 120 10.42 11.82 -13.15
C LYS A 120 11.12 10.47 -13.30
N LYS A 121 12.20 10.24 -12.54
CA LYS A 121 12.88 8.93 -12.51
C LYS A 121 11.90 7.81 -12.18
N VAL A 122 11.09 8.01 -11.14
CA VAL A 122 10.04 7.06 -10.75
C VAL A 122 8.67 7.73 -10.79
N VAL A 123 7.69 7.03 -11.38
CA VAL A 123 6.29 7.45 -11.40
C VAL A 123 5.43 6.35 -10.80
N ILE A 124 4.52 6.73 -9.91
CA ILE A 124 3.48 5.84 -9.40
C ILE A 124 2.14 6.32 -9.93
N ILE A 125 1.47 5.54 -10.78
CA ILE A 125 0.05 5.76 -11.10
C ILE A 125 -0.76 5.25 -9.93
N LEU A 126 -1.46 6.15 -9.23
CA LEU A 126 -2.14 5.84 -7.98
C LEU A 126 -3.45 5.08 -8.19
N ASP A 127 -4.15 5.30 -9.29
CA ASP A 127 -5.55 4.93 -9.43
C ASP A 127 -5.88 4.26 -10.78
N ALA A 128 -5.11 3.25 -11.18
CA ALA A 128 -5.36 2.46 -12.39
C ALA A 128 -6.54 1.48 -12.19
N VAL A 129 -7.72 2.02 -11.85
CA VAL A 129 -8.97 1.31 -11.58
C VAL A 129 -10.10 1.75 -12.53
N ALA A 130 -11.18 0.97 -12.62
CA ALA A 130 -12.24 1.17 -13.61
C ALA A 130 -12.92 2.54 -13.52
N ASP A 131 -13.09 3.10 -12.32
CA ASP A 131 -13.73 4.41 -12.10
C ASP A 131 -12.81 5.63 -12.30
N CYS A 132 -11.56 5.38 -12.70
CA CYS A 132 -10.54 6.42 -12.91
C CYS A 132 -9.94 6.35 -14.30
N TYR A 133 -9.78 5.17 -14.88
CA TYR A 133 -9.29 5.03 -16.25
C TYR A 133 -10.17 4.02 -17.01
N PRO A 134 -11.13 4.48 -17.83
CA PRO A 134 -11.49 5.88 -18.11
C PRO A 134 -12.33 6.54 -17.00
N LEU A 135 -12.18 7.86 -16.81
CA LEU A 135 -13.11 8.65 -15.99
C LEU A 135 -14.27 9.14 -16.86
N LEU A 136 -15.39 8.43 -16.82
CA LEU A 136 -16.61 8.79 -17.57
C LEU A 136 -17.60 9.53 -16.65
N HIS A 137 -18.07 10.70 -17.07
CA HIS A 137 -19.07 11.45 -16.30
C HIS A 137 -20.45 10.77 -16.42
N PRO A 138 -21.25 10.62 -15.35
CA PRO A 138 -22.58 10.00 -15.41
C PRO A 138 -23.50 10.62 -16.47
N ASP A 139 -23.40 11.93 -16.65
CA ASP A 139 -24.16 12.70 -17.64
C ASP A 139 -23.66 12.55 -19.10
N TRP A 140 -22.76 11.60 -19.39
CA TRP A 140 -22.30 11.29 -20.75
C TRP A 140 -23.46 10.95 -21.71
N ILE A 141 -24.60 10.51 -21.17
CA ILE A 141 -25.83 10.29 -21.95
C ILE A 141 -26.31 11.60 -22.61
N PHE A 142 -26.06 12.76 -21.98
CA PHE A 142 -26.44 14.07 -22.50
C PHE A 142 -25.42 14.65 -23.49
N THR A 143 -24.16 14.21 -23.49
CA THR A 143 -23.13 14.70 -24.44
C THR A 143 -23.35 14.19 -25.86
N ARG A 144 -24.13 13.12 -26.03
CA ARG A 144 -24.57 12.63 -27.35
C ARG A 144 -25.34 13.68 -28.16
N ILE A 145 -26.00 14.63 -27.48
CA ILE A 145 -26.73 15.73 -28.11
C ILE A 145 -25.78 16.80 -28.69
N PHE A 146 -24.54 16.88 -28.19
CA PHE A 146 -23.54 17.89 -28.60
C PHE A 146 -22.50 17.38 -29.60
N GLY A 147 -22.62 16.15 -30.10
CA GLY A 147 -21.80 15.61 -31.19
C GLY A 147 -20.45 15.00 -30.77
N ASP A 148 -20.15 14.92 -29.47
CA ASP A 148 -19.07 14.08 -28.96
C ASP A 148 -19.55 12.65 -28.76
N SER A 149 -18.91 11.72 -29.45
CA SER A 149 -19.17 10.29 -29.29
C SER A 149 -18.42 9.78 -28.06
N ILE A 150 -19.02 8.84 -27.31
CA ILE A 150 -18.39 8.24 -26.12
C ILE A 150 -17.01 7.65 -26.45
N GLU A 151 -16.82 7.15 -27.67
CA GLU A 151 -15.56 6.62 -28.15
C GLU A 151 -14.45 7.67 -28.15
N ARG A 152 -14.78 8.94 -28.48
CA ARG A 152 -13.80 10.03 -28.42
C ARG A 152 -13.36 10.32 -26.99
N VAL A 153 -14.31 10.39 -26.05
CA VAL A 153 -14.00 10.61 -24.63
C VAL A 153 -13.13 9.47 -24.09
N ILE A 154 -13.46 8.23 -24.42
CA ILE A 154 -12.65 7.06 -24.05
C ILE A 154 -11.24 7.17 -24.64
N GLU A 155 -11.09 7.60 -25.89
CA GLU A 155 -9.77 7.75 -26.53
C GLU A 155 -8.95 8.89 -25.92
N GLU A 156 -9.59 10.00 -25.52
CA GLU A 156 -8.92 11.07 -24.76
C GLU A 156 -8.43 10.60 -23.40
N GLU A 157 -9.25 9.83 -22.67
CA GLU A 157 -8.89 9.22 -21.41
C GLU A 157 -7.76 8.20 -21.58
N ARG A 158 -7.77 7.41 -22.66
CA ARG A 158 -6.70 6.48 -23.02
C ARG A 158 -5.39 7.22 -23.28
N ARG A 159 -5.46 8.31 -24.04
CA ARG A 159 -4.29 9.17 -24.30
C ARG A 159 -3.74 9.77 -23.01
N LEU A 160 -4.61 10.18 -22.10
CA LEU A 160 -4.18 10.67 -20.79
C LEU A 160 -3.49 9.58 -19.97
N PHE A 161 -4.05 8.38 -19.92
CA PHE A 161 -3.43 7.24 -19.24
C PHE A 161 -2.05 6.96 -19.81
N TYR A 162 -1.94 6.86 -21.14
CA TYR A 162 -0.66 6.73 -21.85
C TYR A 162 0.33 7.84 -21.51
N VAL A 163 -0.13 9.10 -21.47
CA VAL A 163 0.71 10.22 -21.04
C VAL A 163 1.23 9.96 -19.63
N GLY A 164 0.38 9.59 -18.67
CA GLY A 164 0.80 9.24 -17.30
C GLY A 164 1.87 8.15 -17.26
N LEU A 165 1.66 7.03 -17.96
CA LEU A 165 2.61 5.91 -18.01
C LEU A 165 3.97 6.34 -18.57
N THR A 166 3.97 7.20 -19.59
CA THR A 166 5.20 7.69 -20.24
C THR A 166 5.92 8.81 -19.48
N ARG A 167 5.46 9.20 -18.29
CA ARG A 167 6.17 10.17 -17.44
C ARG A 167 7.37 9.55 -16.70
N ALA A 168 7.42 8.23 -16.62
CA ALA A 168 8.49 7.50 -15.96
C ALA A 168 9.72 7.42 -16.86
N VAL A 169 10.88 7.84 -16.34
CA VAL A 169 12.16 7.70 -17.04
C VAL A 169 12.81 6.35 -16.78
N GLU A 170 12.71 5.83 -15.55
CA GLU A 170 13.39 4.59 -15.14
C GLU A 170 12.43 3.53 -14.60
N HIS A 171 11.47 3.89 -13.76
CA HIS A 171 10.57 2.93 -13.11
C HIS A 171 9.13 3.45 -13.06
N LEU A 172 8.22 2.67 -13.63
CA LEU A 172 6.78 2.88 -13.56
C LEU A 172 6.16 1.86 -12.61
N LEU A 173 5.48 2.35 -11.58
CA LEU A 173 4.64 1.56 -10.68
C LEU A 173 3.18 1.86 -10.99
N ILE A 174 2.38 0.84 -11.24
CA ILE A 174 0.94 0.99 -11.56
C ILE A 174 0.14 0.39 -10.40
N LEU A 175 -0.46 1.24 -9.57
CA LEU A 175 -1.33 0.81 -8.48
C LEU A 175 -2.73 0.51 -9.00
N THR A 176 -3.21 -0.70 -8.70
CA THR A 176 -4.54 -1.19 -9.10
C THR A 176 -5.15 -2.07 -8.00
N GLU A 177 -6.37 -2.56 -8.22
CA GLU A 177 -7.09 -3.46 -7.32
C GLU A 177 -7.73 -4.59 -8.15
N SER A 178 -7.41 -5.86 -7.86
CA SER A 178 -7.83 -7.00 -8.71
C SER A 178 -9.33 -7.05 -9.05
N ASN A 179 -10.20 -6.56 -8.17
CA ASN A 179 -11.65 -6.59 -8.37
C ASN A 179 -12.20 -5.32 -9.06
N ASN A 180 -11.33 -4.35 -9.37
CA ASN A 180 -11.70 -3.06 -9.93
C ASN A 180 -10.63 -2.54 -10.92
N VAL A 181 -10.01 -3.44 -11.70
CA VAL A 181 -8.91 -3.06 -12.59
C VAL A 181 -9.40 -2.16 -13.72
N SER A 182 -8.61 -1.14 -14.08
CA SER A 182 -8.88 -0.31 -15.26
C SER A 182 -8.96 -1.15 -16.54
N PRO A 183 -9.99 -0.96 -17.39
CA PRO A 183 -10.03 -1.57 -18.72
C PRO A 183 -8.79 -1.30 -19.58
N PHE A 184 -8.16 -0.13 -19.43
CA PHE A 184 -6.92 0.20 -20.14
C PHE A 184 -5.72 -0.61 -19.65
N LEU A 185 -5.68 -0.91 -18.34
CA LEU A 185 -4.65 -1.78 -17.77
C LEU A 185 -4.88 -3.25 -18.15
N GLU A 186 -6.12 -3.72 -18.19
CA GLU A 186 -6.43 -5.07 -18.68
C GLU A 186 -6.05 -5.25 -20.16
N GLU A 187 -6.36 -4.27 -21.00
CA GLU A 187 -5.90 -4.27 -22.40
C GLU A 187 -4.37 -4.34 -22.49
N LEU A 188 -3.65 -3.57 -21.66
CA LEU A 188 -2.19 -3.59 -21.64
C LEU A 188 -1.64 -4.97 -21.21
N LYS A 189 -2.20 -5.58 -20.16
CA LYS A 189 -1.84 -6.92 -19.66
C LYS A 189 -2.12 -8.02 -20.70
N SER A 190 -3.15 -7.88 -21.53
CA SER A 190 -3.45 -8.85 -22.59
C SER A 190 -2.45 -8.82 -23.74
N ARG A 191 -1.72 -7.71 -23.92
CA ARG A 191 -0.74 -7.52 -25.00
C ARG A 191 0.70 -7.74 -24.55
N GLN A 192 0.99 -7.53 -23.27
CA GLN A 192 2.34 -7.64 -22.73
C GLN A 192 2.32 -8.24 -21.33
N THR A 193 3.29 -9.10 -21.05
CA THR A 193 3.55 -9.57 -19.69
C THR A 193 4.16 -8.42 -18.88
N ILE A 194 3.43 -7.98 -17.86
CA ILE A 194 3.89 -6.96 -16.90
C ILE A 194 4.12 -7.65 -15.57
N SER A 195 5.28 -7.39 -14.95
CA SER A 195 5.62 -7.96 -13.65
C SER A 195 4.62 -7.52 -12.58
N ILE A 196 4.19 -8.46 -11.76
CA ILE A 196 3.46 -8.13 -10.52
C ILE A 196 4.49 -7.87 -9.43
N LEU A 197 4.31 -6.78 -8.71
CA LEU A 197 5.20 -6.38 -7.63
C LEU A 197 5.19 -7.41 -6.50
N ASN A 198 6.39 -7.86 -6.11
CA ASN A 198 6.57 -8.73 -4.96
C ASN A 198 6.62 -7.89 -3.68
N TRP A 199 5.53 -7.89 -2.90
CA TRP A 199 5.40 -7.07 -1.68
C TRP A 199 6.44 -7.40 -0.59
N SER A 200 7.07 -8.58 -0.61
CA SER A 200 8.11 -8.93 0.36
C SER A 200 9.40 -8.11 0.18
N GLU A 201 9.62 -7.55 -1.02
CA GLU A 201 10.76 -6.66 -1.31
C GLU A 201 10.54 -5.21 -0.82
N TYR A 202 9.33 -4.91 -0.33
CA TYR A 202 8.89 -3.59 0.12
C TYR A 202 8.53 -3.65 1.60
N PRO A 203 9.54 -3.63 2.50
CA PRO A 203 9.32 -3.74 3.93
C PRO A 203 8.53 -2.54 4.48
N PRO A 204 7.86 -2.70 5.64
CA PRO A 204 7.12 -1.62 6.30
C PRO A 204 7.95 -0.34 6.42
N PHE A 205 7.28 0.81 6.30
CA PHE A 205 7.90 2.09 6.57
C PHE A 205 7.89 2.35 8.08
N VAL A 206 9.07 2.41 8.69
CA VAL A 206 9.22 2.66 10.12
C VAL A 206 10.12 3.86 10.32
N LYS A 207 9.59 4.93 10.90
CA LYS A 207 10.38 6.12 11.25
C LYS A 207 11.34 5.83 12.41
N SER A 208 10.85 5.10 13.41
CA SER A 208 11.58 4.59 14.56
C SER A 208 10.80 3.39 15.09
N VAL A 209 11.47 2.39 15.65
CA VAL A 209 10.78 1.27 16.30
C VAL A 209 10.02 1.82 17.51
N GLN A 210 8.70 1.68 17.52
CA GLN A 210 7.81 2.18 18.56
C GLN A 210 6.94 1.08 19.14
N ARG A 211 6.77 -0.03 18.43
CA ARG A 211 5.95 -1.16 18.87
C ARG A 211 6.68 -2.49 18.74
N ILE A 212 6.23 -3.43 19.55
CA ILE A 212 6.57 -4.84 19.48
C ILE A 212 5.29 -5.59 19.14
N THR A 213 5.34 -6.39 18.08
CA THR A 213 4.27 -7.33 17.75
C THR A 213 4.56 -8.66 18.42
N VAL A 214 3.68 -9.06 19.35
CA VAL A 214 3.69 -10.40 19.94
C VAL A 214 2.79 -11.31 19.11
N ARG A 215 3.34 -12.44 18.67
CA ARG A 215 2.66 -13.47 17.90
C ARG A 215 2.63 -14.78 18.66
N VAL A 216 1.44 -15.31 18.92
CA VAL A 216 1.22 -16.57 19.65
C VAL A 216 0.68 -17.61 18.68
N GLY A 217 1.48 -18.62 18.37
CA GLY A 217 1.14 -19.70 17.43
C GLY A 217 1.45 -21.08 18.00
N ASN A 218 1.05 -22.13 17.29
CA ASN A 218 1.37 -23.49 17.72
C ASN A 218 2.84 -23.82 17.44
N GLN A 219 3.49 -24.57 18.34
CA GLN A 219 4.83 -25.10 18.09
C GLN A 219 4.82 -26.10 16.93
N ALA A 220 5.89 -26.09 16.14
CA ALA A 220 6.08 -27.09 15.09
C ALA A 220 6.13 -28.50 15.69
N GLY A 221 5.35 -29.42 15.12
CA GLY A 221 5.31 -30.83 15.56
C GLY A 221 4.45 -31.13 16.79
N LYS A 222 3.83 -30.13 17.43
CA LYS A 222 2.94 -30.30 18.60
C LYS A 222 1.43 -30.29 18.28
N GLY A 223 1.09 -30.24 16.99
CA GLY A 223 -0.31 -30.20 16.52
C GLY A 223 -0.92 -28.79 16.51
N GLU A 224 -2.22 -28.69 16.20
CA GLU A 224 -2.92 -27.39 16.08
C GLU A 224 -3.69 -26.95 17.33
N ASN A 225 -3.69 -27.78 18.40
CA ASN A 225 -4.59 -27.61 19.54
C ASN A 225 -4.12 -26.58 20.59
N GLY A 226 -2.83 -26.23 20.65
CA GLY A 226 -2.29 -25.36 21.71
C GLY A 226 -2.99 -24.01 21.77
N THR A 227 -2.97 -23.26 20.66
CA THR A 227 -3.66 -21.97 20.54
C THR A 227 -5.18 -22.09 20.50
N TYR A 228 -5.74 -23.26 20.18
CA TYR A 228 -7.18 -23.49 20.23
C TYR A 228 -7.67 -23.51 21.68
N ALA A 229 -6.94 -24.15 22.59
CA ALA A 229 -7.29 -24.25 24.01
C ALA A 229 -7.32 -22.88 24.72
N ILE A 230 -6.46 -21.95 24.32
CA ILE A 230 -6.35 -20.60 24.91
C ILE A 230 -7.00 -19.49 24.08
N LYS A 231 -7.70 -19.84 23.00
CA LYS A 231 -8.24 -18.88 22.03
C LYS A 231 -9.11 -17.78 22.64
N ASP A 232 -10.00 -18.15 23.57
CA ASP A 232 -10.93 -17.18 24.15
C ASP A 232 -10.23 -16.24 25.15
N LEU A 233 -9.19 -16.72 25.83
CA LEU A 233 -8.32 -15.89 26.67
C LEU A 233 -7.52 -14.90 25.82
N LEU A 234 -6.94 -15.36 24.70
CA LEU A 234 -6.23 -14.49 23.75
C LEU A 234 -7.16 -13.40 23.19
N LYS A 235 -8.39 -13.75 22.81
CA LYS A 235 -9.38 -12.76 22.37
C LYS A 235 -9.76 -11.77 23.46
N ALA A 236 -9.94 -12.23 24.70
CA ALA A 236 -10.27 -11.37 25.85
C ALA A 236 -9.16 -10.35 26.10
N GLU A 237 -7.90 -10.71 25.85
CA GLU A 237 -6.75 -9.81 25.88
C GLU A 237 -6.54 -9.01 24.60
N GLY A 238 -7.46 -9.08 23.63
CA GLY A 238 -7.42 -8.25 22.42
C GLY A 238 -6.47 -8.75 21.33
N TYR A 239 -5.99 -9.99 21.40
CA TYR A 239 -5.28 -10.60 20.28
C TYR A 239 -6.22 -10.85 19.11
N ARG A 240 -5.68 -10.71 17.89
CA ARG A 240 -6.40 -10.97 16.63
C ARG A 240 -5.75 -12.10 15.87
N TRP A 241 -6.56 -12.98 15.31
CA TRP A 241 -6.05 -14.09 14.51
C TRP A 241 -5.52 -13.59 13.17
N ASN A 242 -4.26 -13.87 12.90
CA ASN A 242 -3.60 -13.59 11.62
C ASN A 242 -3.24 -14.91 10.92
N LYS A 243 -3.55 -14.98 9.61
CA LYS A 243 -3.31 -16.15 8.76
C LYS A 243 -2.09 -16.01 7.85
N THR A 244 -1.25 -14.98 8.01
CA THR A 244 -0.05 -14.78 7.18
C THR A 244 1.09 -15.71 7.58
N GLU A 245 1.70 -16.40 6.62
CA GLU A 245 2.90 -17.29 6.69
C GLU A 245 2.95 -18.29 7.85
N TRP A 246 2.94 -17.81 9.10
CA TRP A 246 2.73 -18.56 10.31
C TRP A 246 1.41 -18.15 10.99
N LYS A 247 0.44 -19.08 11.01
CA LYS A 247 -0.88 -18.88 11.63
C LYS A 247 -0.73 -18.58 13.13
N ALA A 248 -1.02 -17.35 13.55
CA ALA A 248 -0.79 -16.90 14.91
C ALA A 248 -1.81 -15.84 15.36
N TRP A 249 -2.00 -15.75 16.67
CA TRP A 249 -2.68 -14.64 17.32
C TRP A 249 -1.70 -13.48 17.51
N CYS A 250 -2.03 -12.30 17.00
CA CYS A 250 -1.17 -11.13 17.05
C CYS A 250 -1.76 -10.05 17.93
N ARG A 251 -0.90 -9.38 18.70
CA ARG A 251 -1.19 -8.13 19.40
C ARG A 251 0.06 -7.28 19.43
N THR A 252 -0.08 -5.97 19.28
CA THR A 252 1.05 -5.05 19.37
C THR A 252 1.06 -4.31 20.69
N TYR A 253 2.26 -3.97 21.16
CA TYR A 253 2.50 -3.27 22.42
C TYR A 253 3.49 -2.12 22.17
N PRO A 254 3.37 -0.97 22.86
CA PRO A 254 4.41 0.05 22.83
C PRO A 254 5.75 -0.51 23.33
N VAL A 255 6.85 -0.20 22.64
CA VAL A 255 8.22 -0.55 23.10
C VAL A 255 8.53 0.11 24.43
N GLN A 256 8.04 1.34 24.63
CA GLN A 256 8.27 2.10 25.86
C GLN A 256 7.61 1.37 27.04
N GLY A 257 8.44 0.90 27.97
CA GLY A 257 7.97 0.18 29.17
C GLY A 257 7.65 -1.30 28.94
N PHE A 258 8.00 -1.87 27.78
CA PHE A 258 7.82 -3.30 27.53
C PHE A 258 8.94 -4.11 28.18
N SER A 259 8.59 -4.98 29.14
CA SER A 259 9.46 -6.03 29.69
C SER A 259 8.85 -7.39 29.36
N ILE A 260 9.71 -8.35 29.00
CA ILE A 260 9.29 -9.70 28.66
C ILE A 260 8.77 -10.43 29.90
N GLU A 261 9.45 -10.25 31.03
CA GLU A 261 9.07 -10.82 32.33
C GLU A 261 7.71 -10.29 32.78
N GLU A 262 7.51 -8.96 32.72
CA GLU A 262 6.23 -8.36 33.06
C GLU A 262 5.11 -8.76 32.10
N PHE A 263 5.43 -8.88 30.80
CA PHE A 263 4.48 -9.32 29.78
C PHE A 263 3.95 -10.73 30.11
N PHE A 264 4.83 -11.69 30.33
CA PHE A 264 4.42 -13.06 30.67
C PHE A 264 3.73 -13.15 32.04
N ALA A 265 4.16 -12.34 33.02
CA ALA A 265 3.50 -12.29 34.33
C ALA A 265 2.06 -11.77 34.28
N LYS A 266 1.73 -10.92 33.30
CA LYS A 266 0.38 -10.33 33.12
C LYS A 266 -0.50 -11.11 32.13
N ALA A 267 0.07 -12.05 31.38
CA ALA A 267 -0.65 -12.83 30.36
C ALA A 267 -1.50 -13.93 31.02
N MET A 268 -2.82 -13.75 31.07
CA MET A 268 -3.77 -14.67 31.69
C MET A 268 -3.86 -16.02 30.97
N TRP A 269 -3.54 -16.05 29.67
CA TRP A 269 -3.56 -17.28 28.89
C TRP A 269 -2.37 -18.19 29.16
N ILE A 270 -1.29 -17.69 29.78
CA ILE A 270 -0.05 -18.46 29.91
C ILE A 270 -0.26 -19.71 30.77
N SER A 271 -1.01 -19.62 31.88
CA SER A 271 -1.26 -20.74 32.79
C SER A 271 -2.03 -21.90 32.14
N ASN A 272 -2.74 -21.63 31.04
CA ASN A 272 -3.52 -22.61 30.29
C ASN A 272 -2.86 -23.00 28.96
N ALA A 273 -1.69 -22.45 28.67
CA ALA A 273 -0.99 -22.67 27.42
C ALA A 273 -0.09 -23.91 27.47
N ASP A 274 -0.20 -24.75 26.45
CA ASP A 274 0.65 -25.92 26.26
C ASP A 274 0.94 -26.12 24.77
N GLY A 275 2.18 -26.43 24.43
CA GLY A 275 2.61 -26.63 23.04
C GLY A 275 2.51 -25.39 22.14
N ILE A 276 2.65 -24.18 22.68
CA ILE A 276 2.63 -22.93 21.89
C ILE A 276 4.01 -22.25 21.82
N GLU A 277 4.18 -21.40 20.83
CA GLU A 277 5.36 -20.56 20.64
C GLU A 277 4.94 -19.10 20.61
N VAL A 278 5.71 -18.25 21.27
CA VAL A 278 5.51 -16.81 21.34
C VAL A 278 6.71 -16.15 20.66
N ARG A 279 6.46 -15.43 19.57
CA ARG A 279 7.48 -14.72 18.80
C ARG A 279 7.26 -13.22 18.92
N LEU A 280 8.34 -12.49 19.19
CA LEU A 280 8.34 -11.03 19.28
C LEU A 280 9.00 -10.47 18.03
N TYR A 281 8.34 -9.51 17.39
CA TYR A 281 8.83 -8.81 16.21
C TYR A 281 8.83 -7.30 16.46
N ASP A 282 9.80 -6.59 15.90
CA ASP A 282 9.76 -5.13 15.82
C ASP A 282 8.85 -4.64 14.68
N ASP A 283 8.70 -3.33 14.54
CA ASP A 283 7.90 -2.73 13.47
C ASP A 283 8.44 -2.99 12.05
N LEU A 284 9.72 -3.37 11.92
CA LEU A 284 10.35 -3.76 10.66
C LEU A 284 10.14 -5.23 10.32
N GLU A 285 9.32 -5.95 11.11
CA GLU A 285 9.10 -7.39 11.00
C GLU A 285 10.38 -8.22 11.23
N ILE A 286 11.35 -7.67 11.96
CA ILE A 286 12.55 -8.38 12.40
C ILE A 286 12.22 -9.10 13.72
N GLN A 287 12.48 -10.41 13.76
CA GLN A 287 12.26 -11.22 14.96
C GLN A 287 13.28 -10.85 16.04
N ILE A 288 12.76 -10.41 17.19
CA ILE A 288 13.55 -10.01 18.37
C ILE A 288 13.83 -11.23 19.26
N ALA A 289 12.80 -12.02 19.53
CA ALA A 289 12.86 -13.14 20.47
C ALA A 289 11.82 -14.22 20.16
N VAL A 290 12.07 -15.44 20.64
CA VAL A 290 11.15 -16.58 20.55
C VAL A 290 11.17 -17.30 21.88
N TYR A 291 9.99 -17.62 22.39
CA TYR A 291 9.78 -18.38 23.62
C TYR A 291 8.84 -19.54 23.36
N ARG A 292 9.10 -20.67 23.99
CA ARG A 292 8.21 -21.84 23.96
C ARG A 292 7.47 -21.94 25.27
N VAL A 293 6.16 -22.16 25.20
CA VAL A 293 5.34 -22.36 26.39
C VAL A 293 4.81 -23.80 26.40
N GLU A 294 5.15 -24.53 27.46
CA GLU A 294 4.75 -25.90 27.73
C GLU A 294 4.22 -25.97 29.16
N GLN A 295 3.01 -26.50 29.35
CA GLN A 295 2.36 -26.63 30.66
C GLN A 295 2.39 -25.32 31.49
N GLY A 296 2.21 -24.19 30.82
CA GLY A 296 2.24 -22.84 31.38
C GLY A 296 3.61 -22.32 31.83
N GLN A 297 4.69 -23.04 31.55
CA GLN A 297 6.07 -22.58 31.75
C GLN A 297 6.66 -22.11 30.43
N TRP A 298 7.35 -20.97 30.42
CA TRP A 298 7.99 -20.40 29.24
C TRP A 298 9.52 -20.47 29.35
N ASN A 299 10.17 -20.83 28.24
CA ASN A 299 11.63 -20.89 28.10
C ASN A 299 12.07 -20.29 26.76
#